data_AF-A0A3Q2TNU4-F1
#
_entry.id   AF-A0A3Q2TNU4-F1
#
_cell.length_a   1.000
_cell.length_b   1.000
_cell.length_c   1.000
_cell.angle_alpha   90.00
_cell.angle_beta   90.00
_cell.angle_gamma   90.00
#
_symmetry.space_group_name_H-M   'P 1'
#
loop_
_entity.id
_entity.type
_entity.pdbx_description
1 polymer ?
#
loop_
_entity_poly.entity_id
_entity_poly.type
_entity_poly.pdbx_seq_one_letter_code
_entity_poly.pdbx_strand_id
1 'polypeptide(L)'
;MLKKLLFNHLEELLEEQFKRFRWSLTNQKDGKAIPKSHLENADRMDTVSKMVENYREEGALEVTVSILKAQRMNDLAEKLQNAYRGDYEILYSP
;
A
#
# COMPACT_ATOMS: atom_id res chain seq x y z
N MET A 1 1.27 0.67 13.50
CA MET A 1 0.63 -0.64 13.20
C MET A 1 0.45 -0.83 11.70
N LEU A 2 0.04 0.21 10.98
CA LEU A 2 -0.26 0.15 9.55
C LEU A 2 0.91 -0.27 8.66
N LYS A 3 2.15 0.18 8.92
CA LYS A 3 3.32 -0.25 8.14
C LYS A 3 3.45 -1.77 8.06
N LYS A 4 3.25 -2.47 9.18
CA LYS A 4 3.30 -3.94 9.23
C LYS A 4 2.15 -4.57 8.45
N LEU A 5 0.95 -3.99 8.56
CA LEU A 5 -0.21 -4.45 7.81
C LEU A 5 0.00 -4.34 6.30
N LEU A 6 0.47 -3.18 5.82
CA LEU A 6 0.79 -2.95 4.41
C LEU A 6 1.88 -3.91 3.94
N PHE A 7 2.96 -4.06 4.71
CA PHE A 7 4.05 -4.98 4.38
C PHE A 7 3.54 -6.41 4.16
N ASN A 8 2.77 -6.95 5.10
CA ASN A 8 2.21 -8.30 4.99
C ASN A 8 1.34 -8.47 3.74
N HIS A 9 0.58 -7.45 3.34
CA HIS A 9 -0.23 -7.51 2.11
C HIS A 9 0.62 -7.42 0.85
N LEU A 10 1.72 -6.66 0.86
CA LEU A 10 2.64 -6.63 -0.28
C LEU A 10 3.44 -7.93 -0.41
N GLU A 11 3.66 -8.68 0.68
CA GLU A 11 4.26 -10.03 0.64
C GLU A 11 3.39 -11.05 -0.11
N GLU A 12 2.06 -10.87 -0.12
CA GLU A 12 1.15 -11.73 -0.91
C GLU A 12 1.24 -11.46 -2.42
N LEU A 13 1.89 -10.38 -2.85
CA LEU A 13 2.07 -10.07 -4.27
C LEU A 13 3.21 -10.89 -4.86
N LEU A 14 2.95 -11.55 -5.99
CA LEU A 14 4.00 -12.09 -6.84
C LEU A 14 4.89 -10.97 -7.38
N GLU A 15 6.12 -11.28 -7.78
CA GLU A 15 7.09 -10.25 -8.20
C GLU A 15 6.58 -9.36 -9.35
N GLU A 16 5.89 -9.95 -10.33
CA GLU A 16 5.31 -9.18 -11.44
C GLU A 16 4.16 -8.26 -10.99
N GLN A 17 3.33 -8.72 -10.04
CA GLN A 17 2.28 -7.89 -9.43
C GLN A 17 2.91 -6.74 -8.64
N PHE A 18 3.94 -7.04 -7.85
CA PHE A 18 4.65 -6.04 -7.06
C PHE A 18 5.38 -5.01 -7.93
N LYS A 19 5.98 -5.44 -9.04
CA LYS A 19 6.58 -4.54 -10.04
C LYS A 19 5.53 -3.59 -10.63
N ARG A 20 4.35 -4.09 -10.99
CA ARG A 20 3.24 -3.25 -11.47
C ARG A 20 2.73 -2.32 -10.38
N PHE A 21 2.66 -2.78 -9.14
CA PHE A 21 2.29 -1.97 -7.97
C PHE A 21 3.24 -0.78 -7.79
N ARG A 22 4.57 -1.01 -7.77
CA ARG A 22 5.56 0.08 -7.72
C ARG A 22 5.42 1.04 -8.91
N TRP A 23 5.19 0.51 -10.11
CA TRP A 23 4.94 1.36 -11.28
C TRP A 23 3.67 2.21 -11.12
N SER A 24 2.60 1.69 -10.51
CA SER A 24 1.41 2.50 -10.22
C SER A 24 1.72 3.66 -9.25
N LEU A 25 2.58 3.45 -8.24
CA LEU A 25 2.99 4.52 -7.31
C LEU A 25 3.72 5.68 -8.01
N THR A 26 4.45 5.40 -9.10
CA THR A 26 5.12 6.45 -9.89
C THR A 26 4.20 7.17 -10.86
N ASN A 27 2.97 6.67 -11.05
CA ASN A 27 2.00 7.19 -12.03
C ASN A 27 0.71 7.71 -11.35
N GLN A 28 0.78 8.08 -10.08
CA GLN A 28 -0.34 8.71 -9.38
C GLN A 28 -0.61 10.11 -9.96
N LYS A 29 -1.88 10.53 -9.90
CA LYS A 29 -2.31 11.87 -10.33
C LYS A 29 -2.15 12.91 -9.22
N ASP A 30 -2.41 14.17 -9.55
CA ASP A 30 -2.54 15.28 -8.57
C ASP A 30 -1.30 15.51 -7.70
N GLY A 31 -0.10 15.32 -8.26
CA GLY A 31 1.16 15.52 -7.54
C GLY A 31 1.46 14.48 -6.45
N LYS A 32 0.67 13.40 -6.40
CA LYS A 32 0.81 12.32 -5.42
C LYS A 32 1.81 11.24 -5.87
N ALA A 33 2.44 11.35 -7.03
CA ALA A 33 3.37 10.33 -7.52
C ALA A 33 4.65 10.27 -6.68
N ILE A 34 5.10 9.06 -6.33
CA ILE A 34 6.43 8.86 -5.75
C ILE A 34 7.45 8.88 -6.90
N PRO A 35 8.55 9.65 -6.80
CA PRO A 35 9.58 9.66 -7.83
C PRO A 35 10.12 8.26 -8.12
N LYS A 36 10.30 7.93 -9.41
CA LYS A 36 10.81 6.61 -9.82
C LYS A 36 12.15 6.28 -9.19
N SER A 37 13.04 7.26 -9.05
CA SER A 37 14.35 7.12 -8.40
C SER A 37 14.26 6.69 -6.92
N HIS A 38 13.15 7.00 -6.23
CA HIS A 38 12.95 6.59 -4.84
C HIS A 38 12.45 5.15 -4.71
N LEU A 39 11.99 4.55 -5.81
CA LEU A 39 11.48 3.17 -5.86
C LEU A 39 12.37 2.25 -6.72
N GLU A 40 13.49 2.75 -7.23
CA GLU A 40 14.44 1.96 -7.98
C GLU A 40 15.07 0.90 -7.06
N ASN A 41 14.90 -0.37 -7.42
CA ASN A 41 15.32 -1.54 -6.62
C ASN A 41 14.70 -1.64 -5.21
N ALA A 42 13.72 -0.80 -4.88
CA ALA A 42 13.07 -0.82 -3.57
C ALA A 42 12.34 -2.15 -3.35
N ASP A 43 12.64 -2.82 -2.24
CA ASP A 43 11.90 -4.01 -1.83
C ASP A 43 10.54 -3.64 -1.22
N ARG A 44 9.81 -4.64 -0.69
CA ARG A 44 8.49 -4.44 -0.09
C ARG A 44 8.55 -3.55 1.16
N MET A 45 9.58 -3.67 1.99
CA MET A 45 9.76 -2.86 3.20
C MET A 45 10.12 -1.41 2.85
N ASP A 46 11.04 -1.22 1.90
CA ASP A 46 11.42 0.10 1.37
C ASP A 46 10.20 0.80 0.78
N THR A 47 9.42 0.07 -0.02
CA THR A 47 8.21 0.59 -0.67
C THR A 47 7.19 1.06 0.36
N VAL A 48 6.90 0.26 1.39
CA VAL A 48 5.99 0.67 2.49
C VAL A 48 6.49 1.91 3.19
N SER A 49 7.81 1.99 3.45
CA SER A 49 8.40 3.16 4.10
C SER A 49 8.22 4.41 3.25
N LYS A 50 8.48 4.33 1.93
CA LYS A 50 8.26 5.43 0.99
C LYS A 50 6.79 5.82 0.86
N MET A 51 5.88 4.86 0.91
CA MET A 51 4.45 5.15 0.89
C MET A 51 4.01 5.93 2.13
N VAL A 52 4.44 5.54 3.32
CA VAL A 52 4.07 6.26 4.55
C VAL A 52 4.75 7.63 4.64
N GLU A 53 6.01 7.75 4.20
CA GLU A 53 6.70 9.05 4.08
C GLU A 53 5.91 10.02 3.19
N ASN A 54 5.46 9.55 2.02
CA ASN A 54 4.82 10.37 1.01
C ASN A 54 3.34 10.65 1.29
N TYR A 55 2.59 9.66 1.78
CA TYR A 55 1.12 9.72 1.90
C TYR A 55 0.60 9.83 3.33
N ARG A 56 1.47 9.73 4.35
CA ARG A 56 1.08 9.44 5.74
C ARG A 56 0.39 8.08 5.87
N GLU A 57 0.00 7.71 7.08
CA GLU A 57 -0.58 6.39 7.34
C GLU A 57 -1.91 6.20 6.59
N GLU A 58 -2.92 7.04 6.82
CA GLU A 58 -4.23 6.87 6.19
C GLU A 58 -4.14 6.93 4.65
N GLY A 59 -3.36 7.87 4.11
CA GLY A 59 -3.18 7.99 2.66
C GLY A 59 -2.45 6.79 2.05
N ALA A 60 -1.50 6.18 2.77
CA ALA A 60 -0.82 4.97 2.28
C ALA A 60 -1.78 3.78 2.17
N LEU A 61 -2.72 3.65 3.13
CA LEU A 61 -3.78 2.64 3.05
C LEU A 61 -4.68 2.87 1.83
N GLU A 62 -5.20 4.10 1.66
CA GLU A 62 -6.09 4.46 0.56
C GLU A 62 -5.46 4.19 -0.82
N VAL A 63 -4.21 4.62 -1.00
CA VAL A 63 -3.45 4.40 -2.24
C VAL A 63 -3.23 2.92 -2.49
N THR A 64 -2.87 2.13 -1.47
CA THR A 64 -2.68 0.68 -1.60
C THR A 64 -3.97 0.02 -2.09
N VAL A 65 -5.09 0.28 -1.43
CA VAL A 65 -6.40 -0.28 -1.78
C VAL A 65 -6.79 0.10 -3.21
N SER A 66 -6.60 1.36 -3.59
CA SER A 66 -6.89 1.85 -4.95
C SER A 66 -6.08 1.12 -6.01
N ILE A 67 -4.77 0.96 -5.80
CA ILE A 67 -3.88 0.28 -6.74
C ILE A 67 -4.24 -1.21 -6.85
N LEU A 68 -4.48 -1.89 -5.73
CA LEU A 68 -4.86 -3.31 -5.73
C LEU A 68 -6.16 -3.53 -6.53
N LYS A 69 -7.18 -2.68 -6.34
CA LYS A 69 -8.42 -2.72 -7.12
C LYS A 69 -8.18 -2.45 -8.61
N ALA A 70 -7.36 -1.45 -8.95
CA ALA A 70 -7.02 -1.14 -10.33
C ALA A 70 -6.30 -2.31 -11.05
N GLN A 71 -5.55 -3.11 -10.30
CA GLN A 71 -4.87 -4.31 -10.78
C GLN A 71 -5.71 -5.59 -10.67
N ARG A 72 -7.01 -5.46 -10.34
CA ARG A 72 -7.99 -6.56 -10.18
C ARG A 72 -7.68 -7.53 -9.04
N MET A 73 -6.90 -7.12 -8.05
CA MET A 73 -6.63 -7.86 -6.82
C MET A 73 -7.64 -7.47 -5.73
N ASN A 74 -8.94 -7.61 -6.06
CA ASN A 74 -10.02 -7.10 -5.21
C ASN A 74 -10.08 -7.79 -3.85
N ASP A 75 -9.85 -9.11 -3.80
CA ASP A 75 -9.86 -9.88 -2.55
C ASP A 75 -8.77 -9.39 -1.59
N LEU A 76 -7.58 -9.10 -2.10
CA LEU A 76 -6.47 -8.58 -1.30
C LEU A 76 -6.77 -7.14 -0.81
N ALA A 77 -7.42 -6.33 -1.65
CA ALA A 77 -7.86 -4.99 -1.26
C ALA A 77 -8.91 -5.05 -0.14
N GLU A 78 -9.87 -5.97 -0.22
CA GLU A 78 -10.90 -6.15 0.80
C GLU A 78 -10.32 -6.68 2.12
N LYS A 79 -9.45 -7.69 2.05
CA LYS A 79 -8.70 -8.18 3.23
C LYS A 79 -7.97 -7.05 3.96
N LEU A 80 -7.29 -6.17 3.21
CA LEU A 80 -6.58 -5.03 3.78
C LEU A 80 -7.52 -4.05 4.50
N GLN A 81 -8.65 -3.71 3.87
CA GLN A 81 -9.64 -2.81 4.48
C GLN A 81 -10.25 -3.41 5.75
N ASN A 82 -10.57 -4.71 5.74
CA ASN A 82 -11.15 -5.41 6.88
C ASN A 82 -10.15 -5.54 8.03
N ALA A 83 -8.90 -5.89 7.74
CA ALA A 83 -7.86 -5.98 8.75
C ALA A 83 -7.59 -4.62 9.41
N TYR A 84 -7.55 -3.54 8.63
CA TYR A 84 -7.40 -2.19 9.19
C TYR A 84 -8.58 -1.80 10.08
N ARG A 85 -9.82 -2.09 9.67
CA ARG A 85 -11.03 -1.84 10.49
C ARG A 85 -11.01 -2.62 11.80
N GLY A 86 -10.66 -3.90 11.77
CA GLY A 86 -10.55 -4.73 12.96
C GLY A 86 -9.51 -4.20 13.95
N ASP A 87 -8.33 -3.79 13.46
CA ASP A 87 -7.31 -3.16 14.31
C ASP A 87 -7.78 -1.82 14.89
N TYR A 88 -8.52 -1.02 14.11
CA TYR A 88 -9.06 0.28 14.54
C TYR A 88 -10.17 0.11 15.59
N GLU A 89 -11.05 -0.88 15.42
CA GLU A 89 -12.08 -1.21 16.40
C GLU A 89 -11.47 -1.69 17.72
N ILE A 90 -10.38 -2.46 17.70
CA ILE A 90 -9.68 -2.89 18.92
C ILE A 90 -9.01 -1.72 19.66
N LEU A 91 -8.40 -0.79 18.92
CA LEU A 91 -7.64 0.33 19.52
C LEU A 91 -8.52 1.48 20.03
N TYR A 92 -9.74 1.61 19.52
CA TYR A 92 -10.66 2.70 19.84
C TYR A 92 -12.03 2.22 20.35
N SER A 93 -12.16 0.95 20.75
CA SER A 93 -13.34 0.47 21.48
C SER A 93 -13.43 1.16 22.84
N PRO A 94 -14.63 1.60 23.28
CA PRO A 94 -14.84 2.20 24.60
C PRO A 94 -14.50 1.27 25.76
#